data_AF-A0A6N8WAK5-F1
#
_entry.id   AF-A0A6N8WAK5-F1
#
_cell.length_a   1.000
_cell.length_b   1.000
_cell.length_c   1.000
_cell.angle_alpha   90.00
_cell.angle_beta   90.00
_cell.angle_gamma   90.00
#
_symmetry.space_group_name_H-M   'P 1'
#
loop_
_entity.id
_entity.type
_entity.pdbx_description
1 polymer ?
#
loop_
_entity_poly.entity_id
_entity_poly.type
_entity_poly.pdbx_seq_one_letter_code
_entity_poly.pdbx_strand_id
1 'polypeptide(L)'
;MSHTAFIALGSNIGNRAGYLHTALDAMSSYASIVETSHLYETVPILVTDQPLFLNAVCKVSTHLTPSELLSAVKQTEDSIGRTKTVRFGPREIDLDILFHDDSVVETPDLTIPHVGIPERDFVLAPLLDLDKDLRHPRLDATVQALWQRLQKPVPPRVMPIRERLWHWGQGTKVMGILNITPDSFSGDGLAGARNTVAAALAQARQFVGAGADVLDVGGYSTRPGHAYLDVEEEIGRVVPVIGALRDALDVPLSVDTFRVEVAEEALDAGAAWLNDVSGLRLAYQATETDFIAGEETSRSTLHDPPAPNGMAALSARRRVPLVLMHNRAPLQTGPPSGDPQSEPPPALNDPSHDIMAVVRQGLSTALEAARLNGVPRWHRIIDPGIGFGKTPVEHAVLISRLDELQELGYPLLFGCSRKGFLGKMAGGAPVDDRLPGTIAANAMAVERGAQIVRVHDVRENLQAMRVVDAIMAGSPDRPFTSFS
;
A
#
# COMPACT_ATOMS: atom_id res chain seq x y z
N MET A 1 -18.10 11.58 -26.74
CA MET A 1 -18.26 11.42 -25.27
C MET A 1 -17.21 10.43 -24.79
N SER A 2 -16.83 10.44 -23.52
CA SER A 2 -16.02 9.36 -22.94
C SER A 2 -16.94 8.26 -22.43
N HIS A 3 -16.51 7.02 -22.63
CA HIS A 3 -17.17 5.78 -22.24
C HIS A 3 -16.41 5.13 -21.08
N THR A 4 -17.14 4.47 -20.18
CA THR A 4 -16.54 3.65 -19.12
C THR A 4 -16.43 2.21 -19.58
N ALA A 5 -15.24 1.63 -19.51
CA ALA A 5 -15.06 0.20 -19.76
C ALA A 5 -14.38 -0.49 -18.57
N PHE A 6 -14.65 -1.78 -18.41
CA PHE A 6 -13.98 -2.64 -17.43
C PHE A 6 -13.23 -3.71 -18.19
N ILE A 7 -11.93 -3.82 -17.96
CA ILE A 7 -11.04 -4.75 -18.67
C ILE A 7 -10.41 -5.67 -17.63
N ALA A 8 -10.60 -6.98 -17.78
CA ALA A 8 -9.88 -7.98 -16.99
C ALA A 8 -8.44 -8.09 -17.49
N LEU A 9 -7.50 -8.27 -16.57
CA LEU A 9 -6.09 -8.53 -16.85
C LEU A 9 -5.72 -9.87 -16.22
N GLY A 10 -5.09 -10.76 -17.00
CA GLY A 10 -4.67 -12.09 -16.54
C GLY A 10 -3.28 -12.47 -17.02
N SER A 11 -2.46 -13.05 -16.15
CA SER A 11 -1.11 -13.55 -16.51
C SER A 11 -0.72 -14.76 -15.68
N ASN A 12 -0.14 -15.81 -16.29
CA ASN A 12 0.29 -17.01 -15.54
C ASN A 12 1.70 -17.54 -15.88
N ILE A 13 2.46 -16.90 -16.76
CA ILE A 13 3.86 -17.31 -17.04
C ILE A 13 4.80 -16.11 -16.95
N GLY A 14 6.09 -16.38 -16.75
CA GLY A 14 7.14 -15.35 -16.70
C GLY A 14 6.92 -14.33 -15.59
N ASN A 15 7.26 -13.06 -15.87
CA ASN A 15 7.08 -11.94 -14.94
C ASN A 15 5.61 -11.48 -14.91
N ARG A 16 4.75 -12.29 -14.28
CA ARG A 16 3.29 -12.10 -14.27
C ARG A 16 2.87 -10.66 -13.88
N ALA A 17 3.37 -10.16 -12.75
CA ALA A 17 3.07 -8.80 -12.30
C ALA A 17 3.63 -7.73 -13.24
N GLY A 18 4.85 -7.94 -13.76
CA GLY A 18 5.47 -7.05 -14.74
C GLY A 18 4.64 -6.91 -16.02
N TYR A 19 4.06 -8.01 -16.52
CA TYR A 19 3.19 -7.98 -17.69
C TYR A 19 1.90 -7.21 -17.45
N LEU A 20 1.27 -7.35 -16.27
CA LEU A 20 0.08 -6.57 -15.90
C LEU A 20 0.39 -5.07 -15.87
N HIS A 21 1.52 -4.67 -15.29
CA HIS A 21 1.93 -3.27 -15.30
C HIS A 21 2.22 -2.75 -16.71
N THR A 22 2.93 -3.53 -17.54
CA THR A 22 3.19 -3.14 -18.93
C THR A 22 1.88 -3.02 -19.73
N ALA A 23 0.87 -3.83 -19.45
CA ALA A 23 -0.45 -3.70 -20.05
C ALA A 23 -1.16 -2.41 -19.64
N LEU A 24 -1.08 -2.00 -18.36
CA LEU A 24 -1.60 -0.71 -17.89
C LEU A 24 -0.91 0.47 -18.60
N ASP A 25 0.42 0.42 -18.72
CA ASP A 25 1.22 1.45 -19.39
C ASP A 25 0.84 1.55 -20.88
N ALA A 26 0.72 0.42 -21.57
CA ALA A 26 0.32 0.37 -22.98
C ALA A 26 -1.12 0.86 -23.20
N MET A 27 -2.06 0.46 -22.34
CA MET A 27 -3.45 0.92 -22.37
C MET A 27 -3.57 2.44 -22.21
N SER A 28 -2.64 3.07 -21.50
CA SER A 28 -2.65 4.52 -21.24
C SER A 28 -2.53 5.36 -22.51
N SER A 29 -2.14 4.76 -23.65
CA SER A 29 -2.10 5.42 -24.96
C SER A 29 -3.48 5.59 -25.62
N TYR A 30 -4.50 4.83 -25.21
CA TYR A 30 -5.85 4.85 -25.81
C TYR A 30 -7.00 4.86 -24.80
N ALA A 31 -6.70 4.76 -23.50
CA ALA A 31 -7.66 4.89 -22.43
C ALA A 31 -7.01 5.49 -21.19
N SER A 32 -7.76 6.26 -20.40
CA SER A 32 -7.32 6.71 -19.08
C SER A 32 -7.65 5.65 -18.05
N ILE A 33 -6.64 5.20 -17.31
CA ILE A 33 -6.81 4.26 -16.19
C ILE A 33 -7.50 5.00 -15.04
N VAL A 34 -8.74 4.62 -14.72
CA VAL A 34 -9.51 5.25 -13.65
C VAL A 34 -9.20 4.59 -12.32
N GLU A 35 -9.26 3.26 -12.24
CA GLU A 35 -8.96 2.53 -11.01
C GLU A 35 -8.66 1.06 -11.35
N THR A 36 -7.87 0.42 -10.50
CA THR A 36 -7.57 -1.02 -10.54
C THR A 36 -8.19 -1.70 -9.33
N SER A 37 -8.58 -2.96 -9.49
CA SER A 37 -8.95 -3.84 -8.37
C SER A 37 -7.70 -4.21 -7.55
N HIS A 38 -7.89 -4.95 -6.45
CA HIS A 38 -6.77 -5.72 -5.89
C HIS A 38 -6.27 -6.76 -6.90
N LEU A 39 -5.08 -7.30 -6.63
CA LEU A 39 -4.51 -8.39 -7.40
C LEU A 39 -4.84 -9.71 -6.73
N TYR A 40 -5.29 -10.69 -7.50
CA TYR A 40 -5.73 -12.00 -7.01
C TYR A 40 -4.90 -13.10 -7.63
N GLU A 41 -4.50 -14.11 -6.84
CA GLU A 41 -3.89 -15.32 -7.39
C GLU A 41 -4.91 -16.47 -7.40
N THR A 42 -5.14 -17.07 -8.57
CA THR A 42 -6.18 -18.10 -8.75
C THR A 42 -5.68 -19.32 -9.50
N VAL A 43 -6.33 -20.46 -9.26
CA VAL A 43 -6.09 -21.69 -10.02
C VAL A 43 -6.66 -21.56 -11.45
N PRO A 44 -6.04 -22.21 -12.44
CA PRO A 44 -6.62 -22.32 -13.78
C PRO A 44 -7.94 -23.11 -13.78
N ILE A 45 -8.94 -22.66 -14.56
CA ILE A 45 -10.26 -23.32 -14.60
C ILE A 45 -10.38 -24.37 -15.72
N LEU A 46 -9.87 -24.09 -16.92
CA LEU A 46 -10.13 -24.93 -18.11
C LEU A 46 -9.00 -25.91 -18.40
N VAL A 47 -7.77 -25.41 -18.51
CA VAL A 47 -6.56 -26.24 -18.61
C VAL A 47 -5.91 -26.19 -17.23
N THR A 48 -6.00 -27.27 -16.45
CA THR A 48 -5.60 -27.26 -15.03
C THR A 48 -4.12 -27.57 -14.82
N ASP A 49 -3.45 -28.19 -15.79
CA ASP A 49 -2.00 -28.44 -15.77
C ASP A 49 -1.23 -27.22 -16.28
N GLN A 50 -1.31 -26.11 -15.53
CA GLN A 50 -0.55 -24.89 -15.79
C GLN A 50 -0.36 -24.05 -14.51
N PRO A 51 0.56 -23.07 -14.49
CA PRO A 51 0.79 -22.26 -13.29
C PRO A 51 -0.41 -21.38 -12.92
N LEU A 52 -0.42 -20.91 -11.67
CA LEU A 52 -1.45 -20.02 -11.13
C LEU A 52 -1.51 -18.69 -11.88
N PHE A 53 -2.72 -18.15 -12.05
CA PHE A 53 -2.95 -16.84 -12.66
C PHE A 53 -2.88 -15.74 -11.63
N LEU A 54 -2.26 -14.62 -12.00
CA LEU A 54 -2.54 -13.31 -11.42
C LEU A 54 -3.66 -12.64 -12.21
N ASN A 55 -4.72 -12.23 -11.52
CA ASN A 55 -5.90 -11.59 -12.11
C ASN A 55 -6.21 -10.25 -11.42
N ALA A 56 -6.60 -9.28 -12.23
CA ALA A 56 -7.16 -8.00 -11.79
C ALA A 56 -8.20 -7.51 -12.79
N VAL A 57 -8.96 -6.48 -12.41
CA VAL A 57 -9.81 -5.71 -13.32
C VAL A 57 -9.40 -4.26 -13.25
N CYS A 58 -9.39 -3.61 -14.40
CA CYS A 58 -9.14 -2.18 -14.53
C CYS A 58 -10.39 -1.49 -15.06
N LYS A 59 -10.83 -0.44 -14.37
CA LYS A 59 -11.82 0.51 -14.87
C LYS A 59 -11.10 1.58 -15.68
N VAL A 60 -11.56 1.84 -16.89
CA VAL A 60 -10.95 2.81 -17.80
C VAL A 60 -11.99 3.77 -18.37
N SER A 61 -11.54 4.97 -18.71
CA SER A 61 -12.29 5.96 -19.50
C SER A 61 -11.69 6.02 -20.90
N THR A 62 -12.49 5.86 -21.95
CA THR A 62 -12.01 5.84 -23.33
C THR A 62 -12.99 6.50 -24.29
N HIS A 63 -12.52 6.97 -25.44
CA HIS A 63 -13.37 7.47 -26.53
C HIS A 63 -13.67 6.39 -27.58
N LEU A 64 -13.09 5.20 -27.43
CA LEU A 64 -13.24 4.11 -28.38
C LEU A 64 -14.59 3.40 -28.23
N THR A 65 -15.17 3.02 -29.36
CA THR A 65 -16.30 2.07 -29.41
C THR A 65 -15.84 0.66 -28.99
N PRO A 66 -16.78 -0.26 -28.67
CA PRO A 66 -16.44 -1.64 -28.32
C PRO A 66 -15.47 -2.35 -29.29
N SER A 67 -15.68 -2.21 -30.60
CA SER A 67 -14.85 -2.87 -31.63
C SER A 67 -13.47 -2.23 -31.76
N GLU A 68 -13.38 -0.90 -31.63
CA GLU A 68 -12.10 -0.18 -31.63
C GLU A 68 -11.30 -0.52 -30.37
N LEU A 69 -11.96 -0.57 -29.21
CA LEU A 69 -11.33 -0.96 -27.95
C LEU A 69 -10.81 -2.40 -28.00
N LEU A 70 -11.57 -3.34 -28.57
CA LEU A 70 -11.10 -4.70 -28.78
C LEU A 70 -9.83 -4.75 -29.64
N SER A 71 -9.79 -3.95 -30.70
CA SER A 71 -8.64 -3.89 -31.61
C SER A 71 -7.40 -3.35 -30.89
N ALA A 72 -7.55 -2.28 -30.11
CA ALA A 72 -6.47 -1.69 -29.32
C ALA A 72 -5.98 -2.65 -28.21
N VAL A 73 -6.90 -3.34 -27.53
CA VAL A 73 -6.57 -4.33 -26.50
C VAL A 73 -5.78 -5.50 -27.09
N LYS A 74 -6.20 -6.05 -28.24
CA LYS A 74 -5.44 -7.11 -28.95
C LYS A 74 -4.05 -6.64 -29.36
N GLN A 75 -3.91 -5.39 -29.82
CA GLN A 75 -2.61 -4.82 -30.16
C GLN A 75 -1.69 -4.71 -28.94
N THR A 76 -2.24 -4.37 -27.77
CA THR A 76 -1.49 -4.38 -26.50
C THR A 76 -1.00 -5.79 -26.16
N GLU A 77 -1.85 -6.81 -26.24
CA GLU A 77 -1.44 -8.21 -26.01
C GLU A 77 -0.31 -8.64 -26.95
N ASP A 78 -0.44 -8.33 -28.25
CA ASP A 78 0.56 -8.67 -29.26
C ASP A 78 1.91 -7.98 -28.98
N SER A 79 1.89 -6.74 -28.48
CA SER A 79 3.10 -5.96 -28.18
C SER A 79 3.89 -6.48 -26.97
N ILE A 80 3.21 -7.11 -26.00
CA ILE A 80 3.84 -7.64 -24.77
C ILE A 80 4.50 -9.01 -25.03
N GLY A 81 4.20 -9.62 -26.19
CA GLY A 81 4.84 -10.84 -26.65
C GLY A 81 3.96 -12.08 -26.55
N ARG A 82 2.68 -11.98 -26.98
CA ARG A 82 1.79 -13.14 -27.10
C ARG A 82 2.37 -14.16 -28.09
N THR A 83 3.12 -15.14 -27.60
CA THR A 83 3.41 -16.34 -28.39
C THR A 83 2.13 -17.15 -28.43
N LYS A 84 1.52 -17.35 -29.61
CA LYS A 84 0.26 -18.12 -29.71
C LYS A 84 0.46 -19.54 -29.17
N THR A 85 -0.04 -19.80 -27.97
CA THR A 85 -0.13 -21.14 -27.36
C THR A 85 -1.47 -21.80 -27.73
N VAL A 86 -1.72 -23.00 -27.18
CA VAL A 86 -3.01 -23.70 -27.31
C VAL A 86 -4.12 -22.83 -26.73
N ARG A 87 -5.33 -22.90 -27.31
CA ARG A 87 -6.51 -22.19 -26.79
C ARG A 87 -6.71 -22.48 -25.29
N PHE A 88 -6.85 -21.43 -24.47
CA PHE A 88 -6.92 -21.49 -23.00
C PHE A 88 -5.65 -21.96 -22.27
N GLY A 89 -4.51 -22.01 -22.97
CA GLY A 89 -3.21 -22.33 -22.40
C GLY A 89 -2.53 -21.16 -21.70
N PRO A 90 -1.28 -21.37 -21.25
CA PRO A 90 -0.50 -20.36 -20.55
C PRO A 90 -0.20 -19.14 -21.43
N ARG A 91 -0.15 -17.96 -20.82
CA ARG A 91 -0.01 -16.67 -21.50
C ARG A 91 0.66 -15.61 -20.62
N GLU A 92 1.53 -14.83 -21.25
CA GLU A 92 2.21 -13.68 -20.65
C GLU A 92 1.19 -12.61 -20.23
N ILE A 93 0.16 -12.38 -21.05
CA ILE A 93 -0.94 -11.46 -20.77
C ILE A 93 -2.22 -11.90 -21.50
N ASP A 94 -3.37 -11.63 -20.88
CA ASP A 94 -4.71 -11.77 -21.45
C ASP A 94 -5.56 -10.58 -21.00
N LEU A 95 -6.24 -9.95 -21.95
CA LEU A 95 -7.05 -8.76 -21.71
C LEU A 95 -8.46 -8.98 -22.28
N ASP A 96 -9.46 -9.07 -21.40
CA ASP A 96 -10.86 -9.27 -21.77
C ASP A 96 -11.70 -8.02 -21.45
N ILE A 97 -12.43 -7.48 -22.42
CA ILE A 97 -13.40 -6.40 -22.18
C ILE A 97 -14.64 -7.00 -21.52
N LEU A 98 -14.87 -6.66 -20.26
CA LEU A 98 -15.99 -7.15 -19.45
C LEU A 98 -17.26 -6.34 -19.68
N PHE A 99 -17.14 -5.02 -19.66
CA PHE A 99 -18.23 -4.06 -19.82
C PHE A 99 -17.75 -2.87 -20.66
N HIS A 100 -18.68 -2.23 -21.38
CA HIS A 100 -18.50 -0.95 -22.04
C HIS A 100 -19.82 -0.19 -21.93
N ASP A 101 -19.88 0.74 -20.98
CA ASP A 101 -21.12 1.33 -20.47
C ASP A 101 -22.19 0.26 -20.18
N ASP A 102 -23.42 0.48 -20.64
CA ASP A 102 -24.54 -0.45 -20.61
C ASP A 102 -24.71 -1.23 -21.94
N SER A 103 -23.71 -1.16 -22.82
CA SER A 103 -23.79 -1.74 -24.16
C SER A 103 -24.00 -3.26 -24.12
N VAL A 104 -24.87 -3.73 -25.02
CA VAL A 104 -25.05 -5.14 -25.31
C VAL A 104 -24.59 -5.41 -26.74
N VAL A 105 -23.42 -6.03 -26.87
CA VAL A 105 -22.79 -6.33 -28.16
C VAL A 105 -22.70 -7.83 -28.34
N GLU A 106 -23.03 -8.31 -29.54
CA GLU A 106 -22.90 -9.71 -29.94
C GLU A 106 -22.45 -9.77 -31.40
N THR A 107 -21.15 -10.01 -31.59
CA THR A 107 -20.54 -10.23 -32.90
C THR A 107 -19.74 -11.54 -32.84
N PRO A 108 -19.27 -12.07 -33.99
CA PRO A 108 -18.43 -13.27 -33.99
C PRO A 108 -17.14 -13.14 -33.15
N ASP A 109 -16.64 -11.91 -33.00
CA ASP A 109 -15.35 -11.62 -32.35
C ASP A 109 -15.48 -10.95 -30.97
N LEU A 110 -16.67 -10.49 -30.58
CA LEU A 110 -16.88 -9.72 -29.35
C LEU A 110 -18.26 -9.97 -28.73
N THR A 111 -18.29 -10.20 -27.43
CA THR A 111 -19.52 -10.21 -26.64
C THR A 111 -19.37 -9.30 -25.43
N ILE A 112 -20.25 -8.30 -25.32
CA ILE A 112 -20.33 -7.39 -24.17
C ILE A 112 -21.77 -7.44 -23.61
N PRO A 113 -21.96 -7.57 -22.29
CA PRO A 113 -20.95 -7.92 -21.30
C PRO A 113 -20.30 -9.28 -21.56
N HIS A 114 -19.07 -9.47 -21.08
CA HIS A 114 -18.34 -10.73 -21.31
C HIS A 114 -19.08 -11.93 -20.71
N VAL A 115 -19.27 -12.98 -21.51
CA VAL A 115 -20.10 -14.16 -21.17
C VAL A 115 -19.69 -14.89 -19.89
N GLY A 116 -18.40 -14.83 -19.54
CA GLY A 116 -17.84 -15.51 -18.38
C GLY A 116 -18.03 -14.80 -17.03
N ILE A 117 -18.55 -13.56 -17.01
CA ILE A 117 -18.72 -12.79 -15.76
C ILE A 117 -19.48 -13.56 -14.67
N PRO A 118 -20.67 -14.15 -14.91
CA PRO A 118 -21.45 -14.77 -13.83
C PRO A 118 -20.81 -16.03 -13.22
N GLU A 119 -19.80 -16.62 -13.85
CA GLU A 119 -19.22 -17.92 -13.46
C GLU A 119 -17.79 -17.82 -12.91
N ARG A 120 -17.12 -16.66 -13.09
CA ARG A 120 -15.71 -16.47 -12.79
C ARG A 120 -15.50 -15.65 -11.52
N ASP A 121 -15.05 -16.32 -10.46
CA ASP A 121 -14.62 -15.69 -9.20
C ASP A 121 -13.48 -14.69 -9.41
N PHE A 122 -12.50 -15.05 -10.25
CA PHE A 122 -11.36 -14.19 -10.62
C PHE A 122 -11.75 -12.95 -11.46
N VAL A 123 -13.02 -12.82 -11.85
CA VAL A 123 -13.59 -11.62 -12.48
C VAL A 123 -14.50 -10.87 -11.50
N LEU A 124 -15.41 -11.59 -10.83
CA LEU A 124 -16.37 -10.97 -9.91
C LEU A 124 -15.70 -10.39 -8.66
N ALA A 125 -14.73 -11.08 -8.05
CA ALA A 125 -14.03 -10.56 -6.88
C ALA A 125 -13.30 -9.23 -7.16
N PRO A 126 -12.49 -9.09 -8.23
CA PRO A 126 -11.92 -7.80 -8.58
C PRO A 126 -12.95 -6.75 -9.04
N LEU A 127 -14.11 -7.13 -9.61
CA LEU A 127 -15.19 -6.17 -9.87
C LEU A 127 -15.82 -5.63 -8.58
N LEU A 128 -15.91 -6.43 -7.49
CA LEU A 128 -16.40 -5.95 -6.20
C LEU A 128 -15.52 -4.84 -5.61
N ASP A 129 -14.20 -4.91 -5.83
CA ASP A 129 -13.28 -3.86 -5.39
C ASP A 129 -13.53 -2.52 -6.09
N LEU A 130 -14.07 -2.57 -7.31
CA LEU A 130 -14.26 -1.41 -8.18
C LEU A 130 -15.67 -0.82 -8.07
N ASP A 131 -16.69 -1.68 -8.19
CA ASP A 131 -18.09 -1.29 -8.23
C ASP A 131 -19.01 -2.50 -7.96
N LYS A 132 -19.40 -2.66 -6.70
CA LYS A 132 -20.32 -3.73 -6.27
C LYS A 132 -21.75 -3.56 -6.83
N ASP A 133 -22.13 -2.34 -7.20
CA ASP A 133 -23.48 -1.98 -7.63
C ASP A 133 -23.60 -1.93 -9.16
N LEU A 134 -22.49 -2.08 -9.89
CA LEU A 134 -22.43 -2.24 -11.34
C LEU A 134 -23.40 -3.33 -11.80
N ARG A 135 -24.35 -2.95 -12.67
CA ARG A 135 -25.45 -3.81 -13.11
C ARG A 135 -25.12 -4.47 -14.44
N HIS A 136 -25.32 -5.79 -14.51
CA HIS A 136 -25.19 -6.55 -15.74
C HIS A 136 -26.43 -6.36 -16.63
N PRO A 137 -26.34 -5.71 -17.81
CA PRO A 137 -27.52 -5.31 -18.61
C PRO A 137 -28.38 -6.49 -19.09
N ARG A 138 -27.78 -7.67 -19.38
CA ARG A 138 -28.56 -8.87 -19.77
C ARG A 138 -29.19 -9.65 -18.61
N LEU A 139 -28.56 -9.65 -17.44
CA LEU A 139 -28.96 -10.50 -16.30
C LEU A 139 -29.76 -9.71 -15.26
N ASP A 140 -29.83 -8.39 -15.41
CA ASP A 140 -30.45 -7.45 -14.49
C ASP A 140 -30.05 -7.69 -13.02
N ALA A 141 -28.77 -7.93 -12.79
CA ALA A 141 -28.19 -8.23 -11.49
C ALA A 141 -26.92 -7.40 -11.26
N THR A 142 -26.70 -6.94 -10.03
CA THR A 142 -25.45 -6.25 -9.66
C THR A 142 -24.29 -7.24 -9.53
N VAL A 143 -23.06 -6.75 -9.61
CA VAL A 143 -21.85 -7.54 -9.31
C VAL A 143 -21.97 -8.20 -7.94
N GLN A 144 -22.45 -7.48 -6.92
CA GLN A 144 -22.70 -8.02 -5.58
C GLN A 144 -23.68 -9.21 -5.61
N ALA A 145 -24.79 -9.09 -6.34
CA ALA A 145 -25.77 -10.16 -6.45
C ALA A 145 -25.22 -11.37 -7.22
N LEU A 146 -24.41 -11.14 -8.26
CA LEU A 146 -23.73 -12.21 -9.00
C LEU A 146 -22.70 -12.94 -8.13
N TRP A 147 -21.92 -12.20 -7.33
CA TRP A 147 -20.99 -12.79 -6.37
C TRP A 147 -21.70 -13.68 -5.35
N GLN A 148 -22.80 -13.20 -4.77
CA GLN A 148 -23.62 -13.97 -3.81
C GLN A 148 -24.18 -15.26 -4.43
N ARG A 149 -24.49 -15.27 -5.72
CA ARG A 149 -24.95 -16.47 -6.44
C ARG A 149 -23.83 -17.48 -6.67
N LEU A 150 -22.58 -17.03 -6.83
CA LEU A 150 -21.44 -17.90 -7.08
C LEU A 150 -21.08 -18.77 -5.86
N GLN A 151 -21.36 -18.28 -4.65
CA GLN A 151 -21.15 -19.01 -3.38
C GLN A 151 -19.73 -19.58 -3.22
N LYS A 152 -18.72 -18.84 -3.67
CA LYS A 152 -17.30 -19.20 -3.56
C LYS A 152 -16.58 -18.32 -2.53
N PRO A 153 -15.50 -18.83 -1.91
CA PRO A 153 -14.62 -17.97 -1.13
C PRO A 153 -13.96 -16.91 -2.02
N VAL A 154 -13.65 -15.76 -1.44
CA VAL A 154 -12.86 -14.72 -2.11
C VAL A 154 -11.48 -15.31 -2.46
N PRO A 155 -11.01 -15.20 -3.72
CA PRO A 155 -9.69 -15.68 -4.08
C PRO A 155 -8.59 -14.94 -3.28
N PRO A 156 -7.43 -15.55 -3.02
CA PRO A 156 -6.36 -14.91 -2.28
C PRO A 156 -5.91 -13.59 -2.93
N ARG A 157 -6.00 -12.48 -2.19
CA ARG A 157 -5.38 -11.22 -2.58
C ARG A 157 -3.87 -11.31 -2.40
N VAL A 158 -3.13 -10.76 -3.35
CA VAL A 158 -1.67 -10.73 -3.34
C VAL A 158 -1.14 -9.34 -3.63
N MET A 159 0.09 -9.07 -3.20
CA MET A 159 0.84 -7.88 -3.53
C MET A 159 2.23 -8.29 -4.04
N PRO A 160 2.61 -7.91 -5.27
CA PRO A 160 3.94 -8.20 -5.77
C PRO A 160 4.98 -7.30 -5.10
N ILE A 161 6.11 -7.89 -4.73
CA ILE A 161 7.27 -7.19 -4.18
C ILE A 161 8.52 -7.78 -4.81
N ARG A 162 9.04 -7.09 -5.83
CA ARG A 162 10.06 -7.63 -6.74
C ARG A 162 9.56 -8.96 -7.32
N GLU A 163 10.33 -10.03 -7.18
CA GLU A 163 9.99 -11.37 -7.67
C GLU A 163 9.10 -12.17 -6.71
N ARG A 164 8.74 -11.61 -5.54
CA ARG A 164 7.92 -12.27 -4.53
C ARG A 164 6.46 -11.87 -4.65
N LEU A 165 5.56 -12.79 -4.28
CA LEU A 165 4.17 -12.49 -4.04
C LEU A 165 3.88 -12.54 -2.55
N TRP A 166 3.42 -11.43 -2.02
CA TRP A 166 2.96 -11.35 -0.65
C TRP A 166 1.47 -11.68 -0.60
N HIS A 167 1.12 -12.75 0.11
CA HIS A 167 -0.28 -13.16 0.27
C HIS A 167 -0.91 -12.49 1.47
N TRP A 168 -2.01 -11.79 1.24
CA TRP A 168 -2.81 -11.22 2.31
C TRP A 168 -3.67 -12.31 2.96
N GLY A 169 -3.98 -12.12 4.25
CA GLY A 169 -4.77 -13.08 5.02
C GLY A 169 -4.08 -14.43 5.26
N GLN A 170 -2.76 -14.54 5.07
CA GLN A 170 -1.98 -15.70 5.52
C GLN A 170 -1.22 -15.34 6.80
N GLY A 171 -1.98 -15.08 7.86
CA GLY A 171 -1.48 -14.62 9.15
C GLY A 171 -1.02 -13.16 9.14
N THR A 172 -0.81 -12.64 10.34
CA THR A 172 -0.30 -11.30 10.59
C THR A 172 1.16 -11.21 10.19
N LYS A 173 1.50 -10.12 9.50
CA LYS A 173 2.86 -9.86 9.03
C LYS A 173 3.60 -8.94 9.99
N VAL A 174 4.89 -9.20 10.17
CA VAL A 174 5.74 -8.44 11.10
C VAL A 174 6.78 -7.63 10.34
N MET A 175 6.68 -6.31 10.48
CA MET A 175 7.64 -5.34 9.97
C MET A 175 8.63 -4.92 11.07
N GLY A 176 9.90 -5.27 10.93
CA GLY A 176 10.96 -4.94 11.89
C GLY A 176 11.55 -3.55 11.65
N ILE A 177 11.58 -2.69 12.68
CA ILE A 177 12.05 -1.31 12.59
C ILE A 177 13.57 -1.22 12.78
N LEU A 178 14.29 -0.73 11.76
CA LEU A 178 15.71 -0.42 11.80
C LEU A 178 15.92 1.10 11.74
N ASN A 179 16.03 1.74 12.92
CA ASN A 179 16.35 3.15 13.01
C ASN A 179 17.86 3.36 12.90
N ILE A 180 18.31 4.14 11.94
CA ILE A 180 19.72 4.45 11.70
C ILE A 180 20.05 5.80 12.34
N THR A 181 20.61 5.77 13.55
CA THR A 181 21.04 6.98 14.27
C THR A 181 22.56 7.02 14.45
N PRO A 182 23.20 8.21 14.37
CA PRO A 182 24.63 8.35 14.65
C PRO A 182 24.96 8.11 16.13
N ASP A 183 24.04 8.48 17.03
CA ASP A 183 24.26 8.55 18.48
C ASP A 183 24.46 7.19 19.16
N SER A 184 24.36 6.10 18.43
CA SER A 184 24.70 4.79 18.98
C SER A 184 26.22 4.54 18.97
N PHE A 185 26.99 5.22 18.12
CA PHE A 185 28.42 4.92 17.94
C PHE A 185 29.23 6.15 17.54
N SER A 186 29.58 6.98 18.52
CA SER A 186 30.54 8.08 18.36
C SER A 186 31.95 7.53 18.06
N GLY A 187 32.37 7.64 16.79
CA GLY A 187 33.74 7.38 16.35
C GLY A 187 34.00 7.95 14.97
N ASP A 188 34.99 8.85 14.89
CA ASP A 188 35.43 9.64 13.74
C ASP A 188 35.27 9.00 12.34
N GLY A 189 34.56 9.71 11.45
CA GLY A 189 34.59 9.50 10.00
C GLY A 189 34.09 8.14 9.48
N LEU A 190 34.67 7.69 8.35
CA LEU A 190 34.35 6.44 7.61
C LEU A 190 34.27 5.17 8.51
N ALA A 191 34.93 5.18 9.68
CA ALA A 191 34.85 4.10 10.67
C ALA A 191 33.48 4.05 11.36
N GLY A 192 32.88 5.20 11.69
CA GLY A 192 31.52 5.32 12.22
C GLY A 192 30.48 4.75 11.27
N ALA A 193 30.57 5.06 9.97
CA ALA A 193 29.66 4.53 8.96
C ALA A 193 29.76 3.00 8.82
N ARG A 194 30.98 2.43 8.84
CA ARG A 194 31.19 0.97 8.82
C ARG A 194 30.62 0.29 10.06
N ASN A 195 30.75 0.91 11.23
CA ASN A 195 30.18 0.42 12.47
C ASN A 195 28.65 0.46 12.45
N THR A 196 28.05 1.53 11.93
CA THR A 196 26.59 1.66 11.76
C THR A 196 26.03 0.59 10.82
N VAL A 197 26.67 0.36 9.67
CA VAL A 197 26.24 -0.69 8.73
C VAL A 197 26.36 -2.08 9.37
N ALA A 198 27.47 -2.37 10.05
CA ALA A 198 27.67 -3.65 10.72
C ALA A 198 26.63 -3.88 11.85
N ALA A 199 26.32 -2.86 12.64
CA ALA A 199 25.31 -2.92 13.69
C ALA A 199 23.90 -3.13 13.13
N ALA A 200 23.53 -2.36 12.09
CA ALA A 200 22.25 -2.51 11.41
C ALA A 200 22.11 -3.91 10.79
N LEU A 201 23.17 -4.44 10.17
CA LEU A 201 23.16 -5.78 9.60
C LEU A 201 23.04 -6.86 10.68
N ALA A 202 23.70 -6.71 11.83
CA ALA A 202 23.57 -7.63 12.95
C ALA A 202 22.13 -7.66 13.50
N GLN A 203 21.52 -6.49 13.70
CA GLN A 203 20.14 -6.37 14.14
C GLN A 203 19.15 -6.92 13.10
N ALA A 204 19.37 -6.64 11.82
CA ALA A 204 18.56 -7.17 10.74
C ALA A 204 18.61 -8.70 10.66
N ARG A 205 19.80 -9.31 10.84
CA ARG A 205 19.94 -10.78 10.94
C ARG A 205 19.16 -11.34 12.13
N GLN A 206 19.16 -10.65 13.27
CA GLN A 206 18.34 -11.04 14.42
C GLN A 206 16.84 -10.97 14.10
N PHE A 207 16.37 -9.91 13.45
CA PHE A 207 14.97 -9.76 13.06
C PHE A 207 14.53 -10.81 12.05
N VAL A 208 15.32 -11.05 11.00
CA VAL A 208 15.03 -12.10 10.00
C VAL A 208 15.07 -13.48 10.65
N GLY A 209 16.08 -13.76 11.49
CA GLY A 209 16.16 -15.02 12.24
C GLY A 209 15.02 -15.22 13.24
N ALA A 210 14.42 -14.13 13.74
CA ALA A 210 13.21 -14.18 14.55
C ALA A 210 11.92 -14.34 13.73
N GLY A 211 11.96 -14.12 12.41
CA GLY A 211 10.84 -14.28 11.48
C GLY A 211 10.16 -12.99 11.02
N ALA A 212 10.88 -11.86 10.96
CA ALA A 212 10.36 -10.66 10.31
C ALA A 212 10.06 -10.89 8.82
N ASP A 213 8.90 -10.44 8.34
CA ASP A 213 8.46 -10.53 6.95
C ASP A 213 9.03 -9.39 6.08
N VAL A 214 9.30 -8.24 6.69
CA VAL A 214 9.85 -7.03 6.05
C VAL A 214 10.70 -6.26 7.06
N LEU A 215 11.75 -5.59 6.59
CA LEU A 215 12.54 -4.67 7.39
C LEU A 215 12.30 -3.25 6.92
N ASP A 216 12.09 -2.32 7.84
CA ASP A 216 11.81 -0.92 7.54
C ASP A 216 12.95 -0.04 8.07
N VAL A 217 13.68 0.58 7.15
CA VAL A 217 14.90 1.34 7.41
C VAL A 217 14.59 2.83 7.42
N GLY A 218 14.85 3.51 8.54
CA GLY A 218 14.63 4.94 8.68
C GLY A 218 15.88 5.66 9.18
N GLY A 219 16.34 6.69 8.46
CA GLY A 219 17.50 7.52 8.84
C GLY A 219 17.12 8.82 9.55
N TYR A 220 15.85 9.22 9.43
CA TYR A 220 15.31 10.47 9.95
C TYR A 220 14.33 10.19 11.09
N SER A 221 14.63 10.68 12.30
CA SER A 221 13.73 10.53 13.44
C SER A 221 12.50 11.42 13.27
N THR A 222 11.30 10.86 13.31
CA THR A 222 10.04 11.62 13.29
C THR A 222 9.49 11.94 14.68
N ARG A 223 10.30 11.75 15.74
CA ARG A 223 9.91 12.02 17.13
C ARG A 223 9.92 13.53 17.41
N PRO A 224 9.02 14.07 18.24
CA PRO A 224 9.06 15.49 18.62
C PRO A 224 10.43 15.90 19.19
N GLY A 225 10.97 17.03 18.73
CA GLY A 225 12.23 17.61 19.25
C GLY A 225 13.54 16.98 18.76
N HIS A 226 13.51 16.18 17.68
CA HIS A 226 14.73 15.68 17.04
C HIS A 226 15.47 16.80 16.28
N ALA A 227 16.79 16.66 16.11
CA ALA A 227 17.58 17.58 15.31
C ALA A 227 17.24 17.43 13.82
N TYR A 228 17.12 18.56 13.12
CA TYR A 228 17.00 18.59 11.66
C TYR A 228 18.13 17.78 11.03
N LEU A 229 17.78 17.01 10.00
CA LEU A 229 18.69 16.24 9.18
C LEU A 229 18.47 16.64 7.73
N ASP A 230 19.50 17.04 6.99
CA ASP A 230 19.31 17.37 5.58
C ASP A 230 19.12 16.10 4.72
N VAL A 231 18.87 16.29 3.42
CA VAL A 231 18.59 15.21 2.47
C VAL A 231 19.84 14.33 2.26
N GLU A 232 21.02 14.94 2.12
CA GLU A 232 22.27 14.24 1.85
C GLU A 232 22.70 13.40 3.05
N GLU A 233 22.53 13.93 4.27
CA GLU A 233 22.80 13.22 5.51
C GLU A 233 21.85 12.02 5.71
N GLU A 234 20.56 12.16 5.35
CA GLU A 234 19.61 11.05 5.41
C GLU A 234 19.98 9.96 4.40
N ILE A 235 20.29 10.33 3.15
CA ILE A 235 20.81 9.41 2.12
C ILE A 235 22.05 8.68 2.64
N GLY A 236 23.02 9.41 3.19
CA GLY A 236 24.26 8.85 3.74
C GLY A 236 24.06 7.87 4.89
N ARG A 237 22.93 7.96 5.61
CA ARG A 237 22.53 6.99 6.65
C ARG A 237 21.85 5.76 6.06
N VAL A 238 20.87 5.94 5.18
CA VAL A 238 19.99 4.84 4.76
C VAL A 238 20.56 4.01 3.62
N VAL A 239 21.17 4.65 2.61
CA VAL A 239 21.59 3.98 1.37
C VAL A 239 22.66 2.92 1.61
N PRO A 240 23.75 3.19 2.35
CA PRO A 240 24.77 2.17 2.61
C PRO A 240 24.23 0.97 3.40
N VAL A 241 23.29 1.23 4.32
CA VAL A 241 22.64 0.17 5.10
C VAL A 241 21.75 -0.67 4.18
N ILE A 242 20.88 -0.06 3.38
CA ILE A 242 19.99 -0.77 2.45
C ILE A 242 20.79 -1.65 1.49
N GLY A 243 21.86 -1.13 0.90
CA GLY A 243 22.74 -1.91 0.01
C GLY A 243 23.34 -3.13 0.72
N ALA A 244 23.91 -2.93 1.91
CA ALA A 244 24.49 -4.03 2.69
C ALA A 244 23.44 -5.07 3.14
N LEU A 245 22.24 -4.64 3.51
CA LEU A 245 21.14 -5.54 3.86
C LEU A 245 20.69 -6.34 2.63
N ARG A 246 20.61 -5.70 1.46
CA ARG A 246 20.18 -6.33 0.21
C ARG A 246 21.12 -7.42 -0.26
N ASP A 247 22.42 -7.23 -0.10
CA ASP A 247 23.43 -8.24 -0.44
C ASP A 247 23.41 -9.42 0.53
N ALA A 248 23.00 -9.19 1.77
CA ALA A 248 23.15 -10.15 2.86
C ALA A 248 21.88 -10.92 3.25
N LEU A 249 20.69 -10.41 2.87
CA LEU A 249 19.40 -10.91 3.34
C LEU A 249 18.40 -11.03 2.19
N ASP A 250 17.55 -12.04 2.28
CA ASP A 250 16.49 -12.32 1.32
C ASP A 250 15.11 -11.99 1.89
N VAL A 251 14.95 -10.73 2.31
CA VAL A 251 13.72 -10.15 2.87
C VAL A 251 13.43 -8.82 2.16
N PRO A 252 12.15 -8.47 1.91
CA PRO A 252 11.78 -7.13 1.48
C PRO A 252 12.34 -6.04 2.40
N LEU A 253 12.82 -4.96 1.79
CA LEU A 253 13.32 -3.76 2.48
C LEU A 253 12.39 -2.59 2.15
N SER A 254 11.82 -2.00 3.19
CA SER A 254 11.09 -0.74 3.15
C SER A 254 12.00 0.40 3.59
N VAL A 255 11.79 1.58 3.01
CA VAL A 255 12.41 2.83 3.45
C VAL A 255 11.36 3.74 4.09
N ASP A 256 11.60 4.12 5.34
CA ASP A 256 10.79 5.08 6.12
C ASP A 256 11.31 6.48 5.86
N THR A 257 10.72 7.15 4.87
CA THR A 257 11.06 8.53 4.51
C THR A 257 9.87 9.23 3.88
N PHE A 258 9.80 10.55 4.10
CA PHE A 258 8.83 11.43 3.45
C PHE A 258 9.46 12.21 2.28
N ARG A 259 10.73 11.98 1.97
CA ARG A 259 11.49 12.71 0.95
C ARG A 259 11.69 11.86 -0.29
N VAL A 260 11.36 12.42 -1.45
CA VAL A 260 11.35 11.69 -2.72
C VAL A 260 12.77 11.34 -3.16
N GLU A 261 13.72 12.25 -2.93
CA GLU A 261 15.14 12.08 -3.24
C GLU A 261 15.74 10.92 -2.44
N VAL A 262 15.45 10.85 -1.14
CA VAL A 262 15.89 9.75 -0.27
C VAL A 262 15.26 8.43 -0.71
N ALA A 263 13.96 8.45 -1.03
CA ALA A 263 13.23 7.28 -1.50
C ALA A 263 13.80 6.74 -2.82
N GLU A 264 14.12 7.62 -3.78
CA GLU A 264 14.67 7.24 -5.08
C GLU A 264 16.03 6.55 -4.94
N GLU A 265 16.95 7.15 -4.18
CA GLU A 265 18.28 6.59 -3.89
C GLU A 265 18.19 5.27 -3.09
N ALA A 266 17.25 5.17 -2.15
CA ALA A 266 17.00 3.94 -1.40
C ALA A 266 16.50 2.80 -2.30
N LEU A 267 15.61 3.09 -3.27
CA LEU A 267 15.15 2.11 -4.25
C LEU A 267 16.28 1.65 -5.18
N ASP A 268 17.18 2.56 -5.57
CA ASP A 268 18.38 2.24 -6.35
C ASP A 268 19.35 1.35 -5.57
N ALA A 269 19.47 1.57 -4.26
CA ALA A 269 20.25 0.73 -3.35
C ALA A 269 19.63 -0.66 -3.09
N GLY A 270 18.35 -0.87 -3.46
CA GLY A 270 17.69 -2.17 -3.40
C GLY A 270 16.49 -2.25 -2.46
N ALA A 271 16.01 -1.14 -1.90
CA ALA A 271 14.69 -1.07 -1.30
C ALA A 271 13.60 -1.45 -2.32
N ALA A 272 12.47 -1.94 -1.83
CA ALA A 272 11.39 -2.48 -2.65
C ALA A 272 10.00 -2.01 -2.19
N TRP A 273 9.95 -1.07 -1.26
CA TRP A 273 8.74 -0.64 -0.58
C TRP A 273 8.97 0.77 -0.02
N LEU A 274 7.98 1.65 -0.20
CA LEU A 274 8.01 3.03 0.31
C LEU A 274 7.07 3.17 1.51
N ASN A 275 7.58 3.68 2.63
CA ASN A 275 6.79 3.99 3.82
C ASN A 275 6.74 5.51 4.04
N ASP A 276 5.69 6.15 3.53
CA ASP A 276 5.53 7.60 3.58
C ASP A 276 4.69 8.04 4.79
N VAL A 277 5.40 8.45 5.84
CA VAL A 277 4.84 9.02 7.08
C VAL A 277 4.16 10.39 6.87
N SER A 278 4.28 11.00 5.70
CA SER A 278 3.53 12.23 5.38
C SER A 278 2.12 11.97 4.90
N GLY A 279 1.86 10.77 4.35
CA GLY A 279 0.61 10.47 3.67
C GLY A 279 0.40 11.37 2.46
N LEU A 280 1.46 11.63 1.70
CA LEU A 280 1.46 12.47 0.50
C LEU A 280 1.16 13.96 0.72
N ARG A 281 1.15 14.43 1.98
CA ARG A 281 0.81 15.83 2.32
C ARG A 281 1.88 16.86 1.89
N LEU A 282 3.13 16.44 1.70
CA LEU A 282 4.21 17.39 1.37
C LEU A 282 4.15 17.93 -0.06
N ALA A 283 3.58 17.19 -1.01
CA ALA A 283 3.40 17.72 -2.37
C ALA A 283 2.38 18.87 -2.44
N TYR A 284 1.48 18.98 -1.45
CA TYR A 284 0.50 20.07 -1.38
C TYR A 284 1.09 21.38 -0.83
N GLN A 285 2.22 21.32 -0.10
CA GLN A 285 2.84 22.52 0.48
C GLN A 285 3.70 23.30 -0.52
N ALA A 286 4.23 22.63 -1.54
CA ALA A 286 5.05 23.26 -2.58
C ALA A 286 4.25 24.24 -3.46
N THR A 287 2.91 24.10 -3.54
CA THR A 287 2.05 25.00 -4.33
C THR A 287 1.58 26.22 -3.55
N GLU A 288 1.69 26.24 -2.21
CA GLU A 288 1.26 27.39 -1.40
C GLU A 288 2.37 28.45 -1.24
N THR A 289 3.64 28.08 -1.41
CA THR A 289 4.76 29.02 -1.22
C THR A 289 4.93 30.02 -2.38
N ASP A 290 4.26 29.78 -3.51
CA ASP A 290 4.25 30.69 -4.67
C ASP A 290 3.11 31.74 -4.63
N PHE A 291 2.26 31.74 -3.59
CA PHE A 291 1.05 32.59 -3.54
C PHE A 291 1.15 33.84 -2.63
N ILE A 292 2.30 34.15 -2.03
CA ILE A 292 2.45 35.37 -1.19
C ILE A 292 2.72 36.65 -2.04
N ALA A 293 2.56 36.59 -3.36
CA ALA A 293 2.61 37.77 -4.22
C ALA A 293 1.24 38.05 -4.88
N GLY A 294 0.30 38.54 -4.07
CA GLY A 294 -0.76 39.47 -4.48
C GLY A 294 -1.79 38.99 -5.51
N GLU A 295 -2.94 38.51 -5.04
CA GLU A 295 -4.31 38.83 -5.47
C GLU A 295 -5.24 37.65 -5.11
N GLU A 296 -6.29 37.94 -4.33
CA GLU A 296 -7.37 37.00 -4.06
C GLU A 296 -8.09 36.68 -5.37
N THR A 297 -7.79 35.52 -5.96
CA THR A 297 -8.66 34.90 -6.96
C THR A 297 -9.18 33.59 -6.41
N SER A 298 -10.49 33.60 -6.14
CA SER A 298 -11.34 32.43 -5.98
C SER A 298 -11.03 31.42 -7.10
N ARG A 299 -10.33 30.33 -6.77
CA ARG A 299 -10.25 29.14 -7.61
C ARG A 299 -10.94 27.98 -6.91
N SER A 300 -12.09 27.63 -7.47
CA SER A 300 -12.82 26.38 -7.26
C SER A 300 -11.91 25.18 -7.63
N THR A 301 -11.33 24.50 -6.64
CA THR A 301 -10.51 23.30 -6.87
C THR A 301 -11.35 22.03 -6.76
N LEU A 302 -12.01 21.66 -7.86
CA LEU A 302 -12.53 20.31 -8.10
C LEU A 302 -12.19 19.78 -9.51
N HIS A 303 -11.54 20.58 -10.37
CA HIS A 303 -11.39 20.23 -11.80
C HIS A 303 -9.97 20.26 -12.37
N ASP A 304 -8.96 20.72 -11.63
CA ASP A 304 -7.55 20.62 -12.06
C ASP A 304 -6.89 19.43 -11.34
N PRO A 305 -6.17 18.53 -12.06
CA PRO A 305 -5.44 17.45 -11.41
C PRO A 305 -4.35 18.07 -10.52
N PRO A 306 -4.20 17.61 -9.26
CA PRO A 306 -3.12 18.09 -8.40
C PRO A 306 -1.77 17.86 -9.08
N ALA A 307 -0.81 18.76 -8.86
CA ALA A 307 0.57 18.58 -9.30
C ALA A 307 1.06 17.17 -8.91
N PRO A 308 1.86 16.50 -9.76
CA PRO A 308 2.26 15.12 -9.49
C PRO A 308 2.94 15.04 -8.13
N ASN A 309 2.41 14.19 -7.25
CA ASN A 309 3.05 13.95 -5.97
C ASN A 309 4.28 13.08 -6.24
N GLY A 310 5.47 13.61 -5.99
CA GLY A 310 6.73 12.94 -6.34
C GLY A 310 6.85 11.54 -5.72
N MET A 311 6.36 11.30 -4.51
CA MET A 311 6.42 10.00 -3.84
C MET A 311 5.47 8.98 -4.49
N ALA A 312 4.23 9.39 -4.79
CA ALA A 312 3.27 8.52 -5.47
C ALA A 312 3.69 8.22 -6.92
N ALA A 313 4.17 9.23 -7.64
CA ALA A 313 4.70 9.06 -9.00
C ALA A 313 5.95 8.16 -9.01
N LEU A 314 6.82 8.26 -8.00
CA LEU A 314 7.95 7.36 -7.82
C LEU A 314 7.47 5.91 -7.57
N SER A 315 6.51 5.69 -6.66
CA SER A 315 5.92 4.37 -6.41
C SER A 315 5.34 3.75 -7.68
N ALA A 316 4.56 4.50 -8.46
CA ALA A 316 3.96 4.04 -9.71
C ALA A 316 5.03 3.68 -10.75
N ARG A 317 6.00 4.58 -10.99
CA ARG A 317 7.12 4.38 -11.94
C ARG A 317 7.97 3.17 -11.58
N ARG A 318 8.27 3.00 -10.28
CA ARG A 318 9.13 1.93 -9.77
C ARG A 318 8.36 0.64 -9.50
N ARG A 319 7.02 0.67 -9.62
CA ARG A 319 6.11 -0.47 -9.41
C ARG A 319 6.31 -1.11 -8.03
N VAL A 320 6.41 -0.28 -6.98
CA VAL A 320 6.62 -0.72 -5.60
C VAL A 320 5.44 -0.33 -4.69
N PRO A 321 5.17 -1.10 -3.62
CA PRO A 321 4.19 -0.74 -2.60
C PRO A 321 4.46 0.63 -1.96
N LEU A 322 3.39 1.29 -1.55
CA LEU A 322 3.38 2.58 -0.87
C LEU A 322 2.45 2.54 0.34
N VAL A 323 3.01 2.76 1.53
CA VAL A 323 2.24 2.99 2.76
C VAL A 323 1.90 4.46 2.86
N LEU A 324 0.61 4.73 3.06
CA LEU A 324 0.02 6.05 3.20
C LEU A 324 -0.38 6.25 4.66
N MET A 325 0.46 6.96 5.42
CA MET A 325 0.20 7.19 6.84
C MET A 325 -0.56 8.49 7.08
N HIS A 326 -1.62 8.42 7.90
CA HIS A 326 -2.27 9.62 8.39
C HIS A 326 -1.49 10.27 9.55
N ASN A 327 -0.89 11.42 9.26
CA ASN A 327 -0.07 12.17 10.20
C ASN A 327 -0.67 13.57 10.42
N ARG A 328 -0.71 14.03 11.68
CA ARG A 328 -1.14 15.39 12.06
C ARG A 328 0.00 16.22 12.65
N ALA A 329 1.16 15.61 12.87
CA ALA A 329 2.34 16.31 13.33
C ALA A 329 2.93 17.16 12.19
N PRO A 330 3.50 18.32 12.51
CA PRO A 330 4.37 19.03 11.58
C PRO A 330 5.52 18.12 11.15
N LEU A 331 5.82 18.11 9.85
CA LEU A 331 7.01 17.48 9.32
C LEU A 331 8.07 18.57 9.13
N GLN A 332 9.28 18.30 9.62
CA GLN A 332 10.37 19.24 9.49
C GLN A 332 11.04 19.07 8.13
N THR A 333 10.63 19.88 7.15
CA THR A 333 11.13 19.85 5.77
C THR A 333 12.35 20.73 5.55
N GLY A 334 12.61 21.68 6.45
CA GLY A 334 13.77 22.56 6.41
C GLY A 334 14.34 22.82 7.81
N PRO A 335 15.52 23.48 7.90
CA PRO A 335 16.11 23.86 9.17
C PRO A 335 15.11 24.71 9.97
N PRO A 336 15.08 24.58 11.30
CA PRO A 336 14.12 25.30 12.13
C PRO A 336 14.30 26.81 11.94
N SER A 337 13.25 27.48 11.47
CA SER A 337 13.17 28.93 11.37
C SER A 337 12.48 29.49 12.62
N GLY A 338 13.24 29.77 13.67
CA GLY A 338 12.71 30.29 14.94
C GLY A 338 13.41 29.74 16.18
N ASP A 339 12.95 30.16 17.37
CA ASP A 339 13.48 29.68 18.64
C ASP A 339 13.20 28.16 18.79
N PRO A 340 14.23 27.31 18.93
CA PRO A 340 14.09 25.85 19.04
C PRO A 340 13.30 25.37 20.27
N GLN A 341 12.93 26.27 21.19
CA GLN A 341 12.03 25.97 22.33
C GLN A 341 10.55 26.28 22.08
N SER A 342 10.15 26.77 20.92
CA SER A 342 8.73 26.95 20.62
C SER A 342 8.02 25.59 20.51
N GLU A 343 7.20 25.26 21.50
CA GLU A 343 6.37 24.05 21.46
C GLU A 343 5.46 24.12 20.22
N PRO A 344 5.34 23.02 19.45
CA PRO A 344 4.35 22.99 18.37
C PRO A 344 2.97 23.28 18.97
N PRO A 345 2.09 24.01 18.25
CA PRO A 345 0.77 24.33 18.78
C PRO A 345 0.10 23.02 19.23
N PRO A 346 -0.49 22.98 20.44
CA PRO A 346 -1.11 21.77 20.94
C PRO A 346 -2.12 21.28 19.91
N ALA A 347 -2.16 19.96 19.68
CA ALA A 347 -3.20 19.36 18.87
C ALA A 347 -4.54 19.91 19.37
N LEU A 348 -5.31 20.56 18.49
CA LEU A 348 -6.63 21.10 18.83
C LEU A 348 -7.44 19.95 19.44
N ASN A 349 -7.62 20.02 20.76
CA ASN A 349 -8.37 19.04 21.52
C ASN A 349 -9.83 19.50 21.49
N ASP A 350 -10.46 19.32 20.33
CA ASP A 350 -11.88 19.56 20.17
C ASP A 350 -12.62 18.24 20.48
N PRO A 351 -13.24 18.08 21.66
CA PRO A 351 -13.97 16.87 22.02
C PRO A 351 -15.22 16.61 21.17
N SER A 352 -15.64 17.57 20.32
CA SER A 352 -16.69 17.35 19.31
C SER A 352 -16.17 16.72 18.01
N HIS A 353 -14.84 16.56 17.89
CA HIS A 353 -14.17 16.08 16.69
C HIS A 353 -13.95 14.56 16.75
N ASP A 354 -14.66 13.81 15.91
CA ASP A 354 -14.44 12.36 15.78
C ASP A 354 -13.10 12.09 15.10
N ILE A 355 -12.07 11.76 15.88
CA ILE A 355 -10.74 11.42 15.35
C ILE A 355 -10.79 10.31 14.30
N MET A 356 -11.70 9.34 14.41
CA MET A 356 -11.80 8.28 13.41
C MET A 356 -12.24 8.86 12.05
N ALA A 357 -13.24 9.73 12.05
CA ALA A 357 -13.69 10.42 10.83
C ALA A 357 -12.56 11.23 10.18
N VAL A 358 -11.72 11.89 11.00
CA VAL A 358 -10.54 12.64 10.52
C VAL A 358 -9.52 11.73 9.86
N VAL A 359 -9.16 10.62 10.52
CA VAL A 359 -8.21 9.66 9.98
C VAL A 359 -8.75 9.05 8.69
N ARG A 360 -10.03 8.66 8.64
CA ARG A 360 -10.70 8.13 7.44
C ARG A 360 -10.68 9.12 6.30
N GLN A 361 -10.95 10.39 6.56
CA GLN A 361 -10.93 11.44 5.55
C GLN A 361 -9.51 11.66 5.02
N GLY A 362 -8.52 11.78 5.90
CA GLY A 362 -7.13 11.99 5.49
C GLY A 362 -6.56 10.81 4.70
N LEU A 363 -6.87 9.57 5.11
CA LEU A 363 -6.49 8.37 4.36
C LEU A 363 -7.19 8.30 2.99
N SER A 364 -8.49 8.63 2.93
CA SER A 364 -9.22 8.70 1.66
C SER A 364 -8.59 9.70 0.69
N THR A 365 -8.20 10.88 1.18
CA THR A 365 -7.50 11.88 0.37
C THR A 365 -6.14 11.37 -0.12
N ALA A 366 -5.34 10.72 0.74
CA ALA A 366 -4.04 10.15 0.35
C ALA A 366 -4.20 9.01 -0.67
N LEU A 367 -5.19 8.14 -0.50
CA LEU A 367 -5.50 7.04 -1.42
C LEU A 367 -5.91 7.54 -2.80
N GLU A 368 -6.68 8.62 -2.84
CA GLU A 368 -7.09 9.29 -4.09
C GLU A 368 -5.89 9.96 -4.77
N ALA A 369 -5.03 10.64 -4.02
CA ALA A 369 -3.79 11.20 -4.57
C ALA A 369 -2.88 10.11 -5.14
N ALA A 370 -2.73 8.98 -4.46
CA ALA A 370 -1.98 7.83 -4.97
C ALA A 370 -2.61 7.25 -6.25
N ARG A 371 -3.94 7.13 -6.30
CA ARG A 371 -4.69 6.68 -7.50
C ARG A 371 -4.43 7.60 -8.70
N LEU A 372 -4.57 8.91 -8.49
CA LEU A 372 -4.38 9.93 -9.55
C LEU A 372 -2.94 9.96 -10.09
N ASN A 373 -1.96 9.54 -9.29
CA ASN A 373 -0.56 9.40 -9.71
C ASN A 373 -0.21 8.01 -10.25
N GLY A 374 -1.21 7.14 -10.47
CA GLY A 374 -1.04 5.85 -11.14
C GLY A 374 -0.60 4.70 -10.22
N VAL A 375 -0.63 4.87 -8.89
CA VAL A 375 -0.34 3.76 -7.97
C VAL A 375 -1.54 2.79 -7.98
N PRO A 376 -1.37 1.54 -8.44
CA PRO A 376 -2.48 0.60 -8.48
C PRO A 376 -2.95 0.21 -7.08
N ARG A 377 -4.20 -0.26 -6.97
CA ARG A 377 -4.83 -0.67 -5.71
C ARG A 377 -4.04 -1.74 -4.97
N TRP A 378 -3.47 -2.70 -5.69
CA TRP A 378 -2.64 -3.76 -5.10
C TRP A 378 -1.31 -3.28 -4.50
N HIS A 379 -0.92 -2.02 -4.67
CA HIS A 379 0.29 -1.42 -4.07
C HIS A 379 -0.01 -0.38 -2.99
N ARG A 380 -1.28 -0.14 -2.64
CA ARG A 380 -1.66 0.88 -1.64
C ARG A 380 -1.95 0.25 -0.30
N ILE A 381 -1.31 0.76 0.75
CA ILE A 381 -1.45 0.30 2.14
C ILE A 381 -1.76 1.51 3.01
N ILE A 382 -2.65 1.38 3.98
CA ILE A 382 -3.03 2.46 4.88
C ILE A 382 -2.41 2.28 6.27
N ASP A 383 -2.03 3.38 6.91
CA ASP A 383 -1.60 3.43 8.31
C ASP A 383 -2.31 4.59 9.05
N PRO A 384 -3.04 4.36 10.15
CA PRO A 384 -3.73 5.42 10.90
C PRO A 384 -2.79 6.43 11.58
N GLY A 385 -1.48 6.16 11.59
CA GLY A 385 -0.43 6.99 12.17
C GLY A 385 -0.53 7.07 13.69
N ILE A 386 -0.48 5.91 14.35
CA ILE A 386 -0.43 5.84 15.81
C ILE A 386 0.87 6.47 16.33
N GLY A 387 0.74 7.35 17.31
CA GLY A 387 1.82 8.18 17.83
C GLY A 387 2.23 9.37 16.97
N PHE A 388 1.39 9.83 16.02
CA PHE A 388 1.69 10.95 15.13
C PHE A 388 0.60 12.05 15.16
N GLY A 389 0.87 13.12 15.92
CA GLY A 389 0.03 14.32 15.99
C GLY A 389 -1.35 14.12 16.62
N LYS A 390 -1.47 13.16 17.54
CA LYS A 390 -2.74 12.81 18.20
C LYS A 390 -2.52 12.63 19.71
N THR A 391 -3.57 12.82 20.50
CA THR A 391 -3.56 12.69 21.95
C THR A 391 -3.64 11.21 22.39
N PRO A 392 -3.29 10.88 23.65
CA PRO A 392 -3.49 9.53 24.18
C PRO A 392 -4.95 9.04 24.10
N VAL A 393 -5.93 9.93 24.31
CA VAL A 393 -7.36 9.59 24.20
C VAL A 393 -7.72 9.27 22.76
N GLU A 394 -7.27 10.09 21.81
CA GLU A 394 -7.46 9.85 20.38
C GLU A 394 -6.83 8.52 19.93
N HIS A 395 -5.65 8.16 20.46
CA HIS A 395 -5.06 6.85 20.19
C HIS A 395 -5.90 5.68 20.72
N ALA A 396 -6.46 5.80 21.93
CA ALA A 396 -7.34 4.78 22.48
C ALA A 396 -8.61 4.61 21.62
N VAL A 397 -9.22 5.73 21.19
CA VAL A 397 -10.39 5.71 20.28
C VAL A 397 -10.04 5.03 18.95
N LEU A 398 -8.92 5.40 18.32
CA LEU A 398 -8.49 4.82 17.06
C LEU A 398 -8.22 3.32 17.15
N ILE A 399 -7.60 2.86 18.24
CA ILE A 399 -7.38 1.42 18.46
C ILE A 399 -8.71 0.71 18.69
N SER A 400 -9.63 1.31 19.45
CA SER A 400 -10.92 0.68 19.79
C SER A 400 -11.85 0.48 18.60
N ARG A 401 -11.75 1.35 17.58
CA ARG A 401 -12.62 1.42 16.39
C ARG A 401 -11.87 1.09 15.08
N LEU A 402 -10.70 0.46 15.19
CA LEU A 402 -9.78 0.28 14.05
C LEU A 402 -10.43 -0.48 12.88
N ASP A 403 -11.41 -1.33 13.15
CA ASP A 403 -12.24 -2.07 12.21
C ASP A 403 -12.99 -1.17 11.21
N GLU A 404 -13.34 0.07 11.61
CA GLU A 404 -13.95 1.05 10.70
C GLU A 404 -13.03 1.41 9.51
N LEU A 405 -11.71 1.25 9.64
CA LEU A 405 -10.78 1.48 8.52
C LEU A 405 -10.81 0.37 7.47
N GLN A 406 -11.31 -0.83 7.82
CA GLN A 406 -11.44 -1.93 6.85
C GLN A 406 -12.44 -1.59 5.74
N GLU A 407 -13.40 -0.69 5.99
CA GLU A 407 -14.36 -0.21 4.99
C GLU A 407 -13.68 0.55 3.83
N LEU A 408 -12.47 1.08 4.03
CA LEU A 408 -11.68 1.65 2.94
C LEU A 408 -11.22 0.58 1.94
N GLY A 409 -11.17 -0.69 2.37
CA GLY A 409 -10.87 -1.83 1.52
C GLY A 409 -9.39 -1.99 1.18
N TYR A 410 -8.47 -1.45 1.99
CA TYR A 410 -7.02 -1.56 1.78
C TYR A 410 -6.33 -2.32 2.92
N PRO A 411 -5.16 -2.94 2.66
CA PRO A 411 -4.35 -3.50 3.72
C PRO A 411 -3.97 -2.47 4.78
N LEU A 412 -4.05 -2.87 6.04
CA LEU A 412 -3.84 -2.00 7.19
C LEU A 412 -2.52 -2.34 7.89
N LEU A 413 -1.62 -1.37 7.93
CA LEU A 413 -0.41 -1.38 8.75
C LEU A 413 -0.67 -0.67 10.07
N PHE A 414 -0.22 -1.26 11.17
CA PHE A 414 -0.36 -0.71 12.51
C PHE A 414 1.00 -0.61 13.22
N GLY A 415 1.42 0.61 13.55
CA GLY A 415 2.70 0.87 14.24
C GLY A 415 2.54 1.62 15.55
N CYS A 416 2.52 0.92 16.69
CA CYS A 416 2.46 1.54 18.02
C CYS A 416 3.71 1.33 18.90
N SER A 417 4.70 0.57 18.40
CA SER A 417 5.79 0.04 19.22
C SER A 417 6.57 1.11 20.00
N ARG A 418 6.67 0.92 21.32
CA ARG A 418 7.39 1.76 22.30
C ARG A 418 6.92 3.22 22.41
N LYS A 419 5.79 3.59 21.78
CA LYS A 419 5.25 4.96 21.79
C LYS A 419 4.84 5.40 23.19
N GLY A 420 5.03 6.70 23.50
CA GLY A 420 4.85 7.25 24.85
C GLY A 420 3.42 7.16 25.41
N PHE A 421 2.40 7.19 24.56
CA PHE A 421 1.01 7.08 25.01
C PHE A 421 0.71 5.71 25.66
N LEU A 422 1.37 4.63 25.22
CA LEU A 422 1.27 3.31 25.84
C LEU A 422 1.74 3.36 27.29
N GLY A 423 2.86 4.04 27.55
CA GLY A 423 3.36 4.26 28.91
C GLY A 423 2.36 5.03 29.77
N LYS A 424 1.75 6.09 29.22
CA LYS A 424 0.72 6.88 29.93
C LYS A 424 -0.51 6.04 30.29
N MET A 425 -1.00 5.20 29.36
CA MET A 425 -2.14 4.32 29.62
C MET A 425 -1.80 3.19 30.60
N ALA A 426 -0.54 2.74 30.64
CA ALA A 426 -0.04 1.70 31.54
C ALA A 426 0.41 2.24 32.91
N GLY A 427 -0.04 3.42 33.33
CA GLY A 427 0.29 3.97 34.65
C GLY A 427 1.69 4.59 34.75
N GLY A 428 2.30 4.99 33.63
CA GLY A 428 3.58 5.71 33.59
C GLY A 428 4.80 4.88 33.18
N ALA A 429 4.63 3.75 32.47
CA ALA A 429 5.74 2.87 32.14
C ALA A 429 6.87 3.58 31.32
N PRO A 430 8.15 3.44 31.75
CA PRO A 430 9.30 3.96 31.01
C PRO A 430 9.45 3.24 29.66
N VAL A 431 10.27 3.79 28.76
CA VAL A 431 10.37 3.29 27.37
C VAL A 431 10.76 1.82 27.28
N ASP A 432 11.63 1.35 28.16
CA ASP A 432 12.13 -0.03 28.18
C ASP A 432 11.09 -1.03 28.69
N ASP A 433 10.08 -0.56 29.43
CA ASP A 433 9.01 -1.39 29.99
C ASP A 433 7.70 -1.33 29.16
N ARG A 434 7.75 -0.79 27.93
CA ARG A 434 6.57 -0.64 27.06
C ARG A 434 6.26 -1.86 26.18
N LEU A 435 7.09 -2.90 26.23
CA LEU A 435 6.86 -4.10 25.41
C LEU A 435 5.51 -4.78 25.70
N PRO A 436 5.09 -5.01 26.96
CA PRO A 436 3.77 -5.60 27.24
C PRO A 436 2.61 -4.76 26.67
N GLY A 437 2.68 -3.43 26.83
CA GLY A 437 1.68 -2.52 26.26
C GLY A 437 1.66 -2.53 24.73
N THR A 438 2.83 -2.67 24.10
CA THR A 438 2.96 -2.82 22.65
C THR A 438 2.28 -4.11 22.16
N ILE A 439 2.56 -5.24 22.82
CA ILE A 439 1.97 -6.54 22.47
C ILE A 439 0.44 -6.49 22.62
N ALA A 440 -0.06 -5.91 23.72
CA ALA A 440 -1.50 -5.77 23.95
C ALA A 440 -2.19 -4.93 22.86
N ALA A 441 -1.61 -3.78 22.51
CA ALA A 441 -2.15 -2.91 21.46
C ALA A 441 -2.10 -3.57 20.07
N ASN A 442 -1.01 -4.27 19.74
CA ASN A 442 -0.90 -5.01 18.47
C ASN A 442 -1.92 -6.14 18.38
N ALA A 443 -2.14 -6.89 19.46
CA ALA A 443 -3.15 -7.95 19.49
C ALA A 443 -4.56 -7.41 19.25
N MET A 444 -4.90 -6.28 19.88
CA MET A 444 -6.18 -5.59 19.64
C MET A 444 -6.32 -5.06 18.21
N ALA A 445 -5.22 -4.58 17.62
CA ALA A 445 -5.22 -4.05 16.26
C ALA A 445 -5.43 -5.17 15.22
N VAL A 446 -4.76 -6.30 15.39
CA VAL A 446 -4.91 -7.48 14.51
C VAL A 446 -6.31 -8.06 14.58
N GLU A 447 -6.86 -8.18 15.80
CA GLU A 447 -8.24 -8.61 16.00
C GLU A 447 -9.25 -7.72 15.27
N ARG A 448 -8.92 -6.42 15.13
CA ARG A 448 -9.69 -5.42 14.38
C ARG A 448 -9.24 -5.23 12.94
N GLY A 449 -8.47 -6.16 12.39
CA GLY A 449 -8.18 -6.19 10.96
C GLY A 449 -6.83 -5.62 10.51
N ALA A 450 -5.93 -5.25 11.43
CA ALA A 450 -4.55 -4.96 11.04
C ALA A 450 -3.88 -6.21 10.48
N GLN A 451 -3.20 -6.06 9.34
CA GLN A 451 -2.54 -7.16 8.63
C GLN A 451 -1.03 -7.10 8.75
N ILE A 452 -0.49 -5.92 9.08
CA ILE A 452 0.93 -5.70 9.32
C ILE A 452 1.09 -5.01 10.68
N VAL A 453 1.98 -5.53 11.52
CA VAL A 453 2.42 -4.84 12.74
C VAL A 453 3.87 -4.37 12.59
N ARG A 454 4.13 -3.09 12.88
CA ARG A 454 5.46 -2.47 12.79
C ARG A 454 6.10 -2.34 14.17
N VAL A 455 7.21 -3.06 14.41
CA VAL A 455 7.73 -3.35 15.76
C VAL A 455 9.26 -3.26 15.90
N HIS A 456 9.73 -2.89 17.08
CA HIS A 456 11.15 -2.98 17.46
C HIS A 456 11.54 -4.38 18.00
N ASP A 457 10.60 -5.06 18.64
CA ASP A 457 10.80 -6.33 19.35
C ASP A 457 10.14 -7.47 18.55
N VAL A 458 10.80 -7.89 17.45
CA VAL A 458 10.23 -8.80 16.45
C VAL A 458 9.83 -10.15 17.04
N ARG A 459 10.69 -10.76 17.87
CA ARG A 459 10.48 -12.13 18.37
C ARG A 459 9.21 -12.22 19.21
N GLU A 460 9.07 -11.32 20.17
CA GLU A 460 7.98 -11.31 21.14
C GLU A 460 6.65 -10.95 20.46
N ASN A 461 6.68 -10.01 19.52
CA ASN A 461 5.48 -9.66 18.75
C ASN A 461 5.09 -10.78 17.79
N LEU A 462 6.01 -11.40 17.05
CA LEU A 462 5.68 -12.53 16.17
C LEU A 462 5.07 -13.70 16.96
N GLN A 463 5.63 -14.01 18.13
CA GLN A 463 5.06 -15.03 19.01
C GLN A 463 3.62 -14.68 19.40
N ALA A 464 3.37 -13.43 19.82
CA ALA A 464 2.03 -12.99 20.17
C ALA A 464 1.07 -13.01 18.98
N MET A 465 1.48 -12.53 17.81
CA MET A 465 0.62 -12.47 16.62
C MET A 465 0.25 -13.88 16.13
N ARG A 466 1.15 -14.86 16.21
CA ARG A 466 0.82 -16.26 15.93
C ARG A 466 -0.26 -16.82 16.85
N VAL A 467 -0.24 -16.44 18.14
CA VAL A 467 -1.29 -16.83 19.09
C VAL A 467 -2.61 -16.15 18.73
N VAL A 468 -2.58 -14.85 18.42
CA VAL A 468 -3.78 -14.10 17.99
C VAL A 468 -4.38 -14.72 16.72
N ASP A 469 -3.56 -14.95 15.70
CA ASP A 469 -3.98 -15.58 14.44
C ASP A 469 -4.62 -16.97 14.69
N ALA A 470 -4.01 -17.80 15.55
CA ALA A 470 -4.56 -19.12 15.89
C ALA A 470 -5.90 -19.03 16.64
N ILE A 471 -6.06 -18.06 17.54
CA ILE A 471 -7.32 -17.79 18.24
C ILE A 471 -8.40 -17.37 17.24
N MET A 472 -8.08 -16.43 16.35
CA MET A 472 -9.03 -15.93 15.34
C MET A 472 -9.40 -17.01 14.32
N ALA A 473 -8.47 -17.90 13.98
CA ALA A 473 -8.74 -19.06 13.11
C ALA A 473 -9.50 -20.19 13.81
N GLY A 474 -9.64 -20.15 15.15
CA GLY A 474 -10.17 -21.25 15.95
C GLY A 474 -9.35 -22.53 15.85
N SER A 475 -8.07 -22.44 15.48
CA SER A 475 -7.19 -23.59 15.23
C SER A 475 -5.72 -23.21 15.40
N PRO A 476 -4.90 -24.04 16.08
CA PRO A 476 -3.46 -23.81 16.20
C PRO A 476 -2.71 -24.02 14.89
N ASP A 477 -3.30 -24.75 13.93
CA ASP A 477 -2.63 -25.22 12.71
C ASP A 477 -3.02 -24.41 11.46
N ARG A 478 -3.87 -23.38 11.60
CA ARG A 478 -4.34 -22.56 10.47
C ARG A 478 -4.04 -21.08 10.69
N PRO A 479 -3.40 -20.40 9.73
CA PRO A 479 -3.33 -18.95 9.75
C PRO A 479 -4.74 -18.36 9.59
N PHE A 480 -5.04 -17.29 10.32
CA PHE A 480 -6.29 -16.56 10.14
C PHE A 480 -6.34 -15.91 8.76
N THR A 481 -7.42 -16.17 8.03
CA THR A 481 -7.75 -15.55 6.74
C THR A 481 -8.84 -14.51 6.95
N SER A 482 -8.45 -13.24 7.07
CA SER A 482 -9.36 -12.11 7.30
C SER A 482 -10.08 -11.66 6.01
N PHE A 483 -10.91 -12.49 5.38
CA PHE A 483 -11.67 -12.06 4.21
C PHE A 483 -13.11 -12.59 4.24
N SER A 484 -13.90 -12.04 5.16
CA SER A 484 -15.36 -11.98 5.05
C SER A 484 -15.79 -10.60 4.60
#